data_AF-A0A8T2U7G9-F1
#
_entry.id   AF-A0A8T2U7G9-F1
#
_cell.length_a   1.000
_cell.length_b   1.000
_cell.length_c   1.000
_cell.angle_alpha   90.00
_cell.angle_beta   90.00
_cell.angle_gamma   90.00
#
_symmetry.space_group_name_H-M   'P 1'
#
loop_
_entity.id
_entity.type
_entity.pdbx_description
1 polymer ?
#
loop_
_entity_poly.entity_id
_entity_poly.type
_entity_poly.pdbx_seq_one_letter_code
_entity_poly.pdbx_strand_id
1 'polypeptide(L)'
;MGDFDDPLLEDFCNEGRIVETDHGSFILINVYAPNAGENEQGRPRLSFKLSFLKALKQKLDELVQIGRNIVVVGDLNVAHKDKDVYRKWNIRDIYTAEEINFMDALLTEYVDLFRYFHPNEEDAFSVWDQKKEARIHNEGLRIDYALCDQGFLSQVASTDIIKMVPKVWSDHAAVVTTLIEQPVLPPHPKPAISSSNMRKFIEETKQKRLTSLFSQSPLKSAKHRETMNEKDGQEPSDTATKESEGEFMTSKKRQQVDESENPFQAPVSKAKKHTSSSTIAGPALVKDRQRSLLSYLQKG
;
A
#
# COMPACT_ATOMS: atom_id res chain seq x y z
N MET A 1 5.26 -12.06 36.73
CA MET A 1 5.51 -13.42 36.22
C MET A 1 4.16 -14.02 35.91
N GLY A 2 3.62 -13.68 34.73
CA GLY A 2 2.48 -14.38 34.14
C GLY A 2 3.03 -15.40 33.16
N ASP A 3 2.43 -16.57 33.10
CA ASP A 3 2.81 -17.64 32.17
C ASP A 3 2.67 -17.15 30.72
N PHE A 4 3.79 -17.07 30.00
CA PHE A 4 3.90 -16.63 28.60
C PHE A 4 4.08 -17.80 27.63
N ASP A 5 3.59 -18.99 27.98
CA ASP A 5 3.47 -20.13 27.06
C ASP A 5 2.13 -20.06 26.31
N ASP A 6 1.83 -18.93 25.66
CA ASP A 6 0.67 -18.84 24.76
C ASP A 6 1.11 -19.20 23.33
N PRO A 7 0.74 -20.38 22.78
CA PRO A 7 1.12 -20.81 21.43
C PRO A 7 0.60 -19.89 20.31
N LEU A 8 -0.27 -18.91 20.60
CA LEU A 8 -0.72 -17.89 19.65
C LEU A 8 0.38 -16.87 19.27
N LEU A 9 1.47 -16.83 20.04
CA LEU A 9 2.51 -15.81 19.96
C LEU A 9 3.53 -16.02 18.82
N GLU A 10 3.79 -17.27 18.42
CA GLU A 10 4.72 -17.56 17.30
C GLU A 10 4.14 -17.20 15.91
N ASP A 11 2.86 -16.85 15.83
CA ASP A 11 2.12 -16.75 14.55
C ASP A 11 1.94 -15.31 14.02
N PHE A 12 2.00 -14.26 14.85
CA PHE A 12 1.68 -12.89 14.39
C PHE A 12 2.55 -12.36 13.25
N CYS A 13 3.81 -12.76 13.19
CA CYS A 13 4.76 -12.30 12.17
C CYS A 13 4.72 -13.13 10.87
N ASN A 14 4.04 -14.28 10.85
CA ASN A 14 4.03 -15.19 9.71
C ASN A 14 2.99 -14.82 8.64
N GLU A 15 2.04 -13.95 8.96
CA GLU A 15 0.99 -13.51 8.04
C GLU A 15 1.31 -12.22 7.26
N GLY A 16 2.49 -11.62 7.47
CA GLY A 16 2.94 -10.45 6.70
C GLY A 16 2.07 -9.20 6.90
N ARG A 17 1.53 -8.99 8.10
CA ARG A 17 0.49 -8.00 8.41
C ARG A 17 1.00 -6.62 8.83
N ILE A 18 2.29 -6.48 9.10
CA ILE A 18 2.89 -5.21 9.55
C ILE A 18 4.18 -4.97 8.77
N VAL A 19 4.31 -3.74 8.25
CA VAL A 19 5.57 -3.23 7.71
C VAL A 19 5.89 -1.90 8.37
N GLU A 20 7.06 -1.81 8.98
CA GLU A 20 7.58 -0.59 9.62
C GLU A 20 8.66 0.04 8.72
N THR A 21 8.58 1.35 8.52
CA THR A 21 9.60 2.13 7.80
C THR A 21 9.95 3.39 8.58
N ASP A 22 11.25 3.60 8.82
CA ASP A 22 11.76 4.80 9.50
C ASP A 22 12.07 5.89 8.47
N HIS A 23 11.40 7.04 8.59
CA HIS A 23 11.56 8.21 7.72
C HIS A 23 12.30 9.36 8.44
N GLY A 24 13.06 9.06 9.49
CA GLY A 24 13.77 10.04 10.31
C GLY A 24 12.83 10.81 11.24
N SER A 25 12.01 11.71 10.69
CA SER A 25 11.09 12.56 11.45
C SER A 25 9.97 11.77 12.14
N PHE A 26 9.58 10.64 11.56
CA PHE A 26 8.55 9.74 12.07
C PHE A 26 8.79 8.31 11.60
N ILE A 27 8.15 7.36 12.27
CA ILE A 27 8.08 5.96 11.86
C ILE A 27 6.70 5.71 11.24
N LEU A 28 6.67 5.21 10.01
CA LEU A 28 5.44 4.80 9.33
C LEU A 28 5.21 3.31 9.55
N ILE A 29 4.04 2.97 10.09
CA ILE A 29 3.61 1.61 10.37
C ILE A 29 2.40 1.31 9.49
N ASN A 30 2.59 0.46 8.49
CA ASN A 30 1.52 -0.05 7.66
C ASN A 30 0.98 -1.35 8.27
N VAL A 31 -0.33 -1.41 8.54
CA VAL A 31 -0.99 -2.54 9.21
C VAL A 31 -2.17 -3.09 8.42
N TYR A 32 -2.29 -4.41 8.40
CA TYR A 32 -3.48 -5.14 7.98
C TYR A 32 -3.91 -6.10 9.08
N ALA A 33 -4.77 -5.63 9.99
CA ALA A 33 -5.21 -6.41 11.14
C ALA A 33 -6.05 -7.62 10.69
N PRO A 34 -6.00 -8.75 11.43
CA PRO A 34 -6.83 -9.91 11.12
C PRO A 34 -8.32 -9.57 11.15
N ASN A 35 -9.09 -10.12 10.22
CA ASN A 35 -10.53 -10.20 10.36
C ASN A 35 -10.88 -11.34 11.33
N ALA A 36 -11.82 -11.12 12.25
CA ALA A 36 -12.26 -12.11 13.23
C ALA A 36 -12.97 -13.32 12.58
N GLY A 37 -13.49 -13.13 11.36
CA GLY A 37 -14.28 -14.11 10.63
C GLY A 37 -15.63 -14.38 11.27
N GLU A 38 -16.50 -15.06 10.52
CA GLU A 38 -17.79 -15.52 11.02
C GLU A 38 -18.10 -16.88 10.41
N ASN A 39 -18.43 -17.86 11.25
CA ASN A 39 -18.85 -19.20 10.87
C ASN A 39 -19.89 -19.76 11.85
N GLU A 40 -20.31 -21.01 11.65
CA GLU A 40 -21.30 -21.69 12.50
C GLU A 40 -20.90 -21.76 13.98
N GLN A 41 -19.59 -21.68 14.28
CA GLN A 41 -19.02 -21.71 15.63
C GLN A 41 -18.75 -20.30 16.19
N GLY A 42 -19.18 -19.23 15.52
CA GLY A 42 -18.98 -17.84 15.92
C GLY A 42 -17.81 -17.17 15.20
N ARG A 43 -16.89 -16.55 15.96
CA ARG A 43 -15.78 -15.74 15.43
C ARG A 43 -14.42 -16.41 15.68
N PRO A 44 -13.98 -17.35 14.82
CA PRO A 44 -12.86 -18.22 15.11
C PRO A 44 -11.51 -17.50 15.28
N ARG A 45 -11.34 -16.32 14.69
CA ARG A 45 -10.09 -15.53 14.76
C ARG A 45 -10.17 -14.33 15.71
N LEU A 46 -11.25 -14.20 16.48
CA LEU A 46 -11.43 -13.04 17.36
C LEU A 46 -10.30 -12.93 18.39
N SER A 47 -9.94 -14.04 19.06
CA SER A 47 -8.84 -14.05 20.04
C SER A 47 -7.52 -13.63 19.41
N PHE A 48 -7.20 -14.18 18.24
CA PHE A 48 -6.00 -13.83 17.47
C PHE A 48 -5.98 -12.35 17.09
N LYS A 49 -7.10 -11.80 16.58
CA LYS A 49 -7.24 -10.39 16.25
C LYS A 49 -7.01 -9.49 17.47
N LEU A 50 -7.64 -9.78 18.60
CA LEU A 50 -7.52 -8.98 19.81
C LEU A 50 -6.08 -8.99 20.36
N SER A 51 -5.42 -10.15 20.35
CA SER A 51 -4.01 -10.24 20.76
C SER A 51 -3.09 -9.50 19.79
N PHE A 52 -3.33 -9.57 18.47
CA PHE A 52 -2.61 -8.80 17.47
C PHE A 52 -2.75 -7.28 17.69
N LEU A 53 -3.98 -6.81 17.91
CA LEU A 53 -4.27 -5.39 18.16
C LEU A 53 -3.61 -4.87 19.45
N LYS A 54 -3.61 -5.67 20.52
CA LYS A 54 -2.89 -5.36 21.76
C LYS A 54 -1.38 -5.25 21.54
N ALA A 55 -0.79 -6.21 20.81
CA ALA A 55 0.64 -6.21 20.50
C ALA A 55 1.03 -5.00 19.63
N LEU A 56 0.18 -4.64 18.65
CA LEU A 56 0.34 -3.42 17.86
C LEU A 56 0.38 -2.21 18.79
N LYS A 57 -0.63 -2.02 19.65
CA LYS A 57 -0.68 -0.87 20.56
C LYS A 57 0.57 -0.78 21.44
N GLN A 58 1.01 -1.89 22.03
CA GLN A 58 2.22 -1.88 22.87
C GLN A 58 3.47 -1.48 22.08
N LYS A 59 3.59 -1.90 20.82
CA LYS A 59 4.65 -1.45 19.91
C LYS A 59 4.57 0.06 19.65
N LEU A 60 3.38 0.61 19.42
CA LEU A 60 3.19 2.05 19.26
C LEU A 60 3.63 2.81 20.52
N ASP A 61 3.18 2.35 21.68
CA ASP A 61 3.45 3.00 22.97
C ASP A 61 4.95 3.04 23.27
N GLU A 62 5.67 1.93 23.02
CA GLU A 62 7.11 1.88 23.19
C GLU A 62 7.86 2.84 22.24
N LEU A 63 7.41 2.99 20.98
CA LEU A 63 8.02 3.92 20.04
C LEU A 63 7.83 5.38 20.47
N VAL A 64 6.62 5.74 20.91
CA VAL A 64 6.32 7.07 21.44
C VAL A 64 7.10 7.33 22.72
N GLN A 65 7.23 6.33 23.61
CA GLN A 65 7.96 6.45 24.87
C GLN A 65 9.45 6.73 24.66
N ILE A 66 10.08 6.20 23.60
CA ILE A 66 11.48 6.51 23.25
C ILE A 66 11.62 7.83 22.46
N GLY A 67 10.55 8.60 22.32
CA GLY A 67 10.54 9.92 21.68
C GLY A 67 10.47 9.88 20.15
N ARG A 68 10.02 8.78 19.54
CA ARG A 68 9.76 8.73 18.10
C ARG A 68 8.31 9.12 17.83
N ASN A 69 8.13 10.03 16.86
CA ASN A 69 6.81 10.26 16.28
C ASN A 69 6.41 9.04 15.43
N ILE A 70 5.12 8.74 15.40
CA ILE A 70 4.57 7.63 14.63
C ILE A 70 3.42 8.08 13.74
N VAL A 71 3.30 7.40 12.60
CA VAL A 71 2.12 7.42 11.74
C VAL A 71 1.73 5.98 11.48
N VAL A 72 0.49 5.62 11.79
CA VAL A 72 -0.07 4.29 11.51
C VAL A 72 -1.05 4.41 10.37
N VAL A 73 -0.94 3.56 9.36
CA VAL A 73 -1.88 3.51 8.23
C VAL A 73 -2.33 2.09 7.97
N GLY A 74 -3.58 1.94 7.56
CA GLY A 74 -4.08 0.68 7.02
C GLY A 74 -5.39 0.21 7.65
N ASP A 75 -5.70 -1.06 7.42
CA ASP A 75 -6.98 -1.66 7.77
C ASP A 75 -6.90 -2.30 9.17
N LEU A 76 -7.63 -1.73 10.13
CA LEU A 76 -7.74 -2.28 11.49
C LEU A 76 -8.86 -3.31 11.63
N ASN A 77 -9.65 -3.53 10.57
CA ASN A 77 -10.78 -4.44 10.51
C ASN A 77 -11.85 -4.17 11.58
N VAL A 78 -11.93 -2.96 12.13
CA VAL A 78 -12.90 -2.56 13.18
C VAL A 78 -13.37 -1.13 12.92
N ALA A 79 -14.68 -0.89 12.89
CA ALA A 79 -15.24 0.46 12.92
C ALA A 79 -15.29 0.98 14.36
N HIS A 80 -15.12 2.29 14.59
CA HIS A 80 -15.03 2.83 15.95
C HIS A 80 -16.39 3.26 16.52
N LYS A 81 -17.16 4.06 15.78
CA LYS A 81 -18.44 4.64 16.23
C LYS A 81 -19.58 4.32 15.27
N ASP A 82 -20.83 4.52 15.70
CA ASP A 82 -22.01 4.27 14.84
C ASP A 82 -21.95 5.05 13.52
N LYS A 83 -21.39 6.26 13.51
CA LYS A 83 -21.16 7.07 12.30
C LYS A 83 -20.12 6.49 11.31
N ASP A 84 -19.38 5.46 11.73
CA ASP A 84 -18.43 4.71 10.91
C ASP A 84 -19.07 3.46 10.28
N VAL A 85 -20.38 3.27 10.49
CA VAL A 85 -21.17 2.14 10.01
C VAL A 85 -22.35 2.66 9.22
N TYR A 86 -22.76 1.95 8.16
CA TYR A 86 -23.98 2.28 7.44
C TYR A 86 -25.17 2.43 8.39
N ARG A 87 -25.87 3.56 8.29
CA ARG A 87 -26.92 4.03 9.22
C ARG A 87 -28.03 3.03 9.59
N LYS A 88 -28.24 1.98 8.79
CA LYS A 88 -29.26 0.93 9.05
C LYS A 88 -28.70 -0.25 9.86
N TRP A 89 -27.41 -0.30 10.11
CA TRP A 89 -26.77 -1.35 10.88
C TRP A 89 -26.38 -0.81 12.27
N ASN A 90 -26.31 -1.68 13.26
CA ASN A 90 -25.85 -1.36 14.59
C ASN A 90 -24.41 -1.86 14.75
N ILE A 91 -23.49 -1.00 15.21
CA ILE A 91 -22.09 -1.39 15.39
C ILE A 91 -21.92 -2.59 16.33
N ARG A 92 -22.79 -2.72 17.34
CA ARG A 92 -22.75 -3.80 18.34
C ARG A 92 -23.23 -5.14 17.79
N ASP A 93 -23.89 -5.14 16.64
CA ASP A 93 -24.25 -6.37 15.92
C ASP A 93 -23.07 -6.83 15.04
N ILE A 94 -22.17 -5.92 14.67
CA ILE A 94 -21.03 -6.18 13.76
C ILE A 94 -19.74 -6.46 14.53
N TYR A 95 -19.53 -5.85 15.70
CA TYR A 95 -18.31 -5.98 16.48
C TYR A 95 -18.60 -6.30 17.94
N THR A 96 -17.68 -7.03 18.57
CA THR A 96 -17.80 -7.34 19.99
C THR A 96 -17.49 -6.12 20.86
N ALA A 97 -17.95 -6.13 22.11
CA ALA A 97 -17.60 -5.08 23.07
C ALA A 97 -16.08 -4.97 23.28
N GLU A 98 -15.34 -6.08 23.18
CA GLU A 98 -13.88 -6.08 23.30
C GLU A 98 -13.20 -5.33 22.14
N GLU A 99 -13.68 -5.51 20.91
CA GLU A 99 -13.17 -4.79 19.74
C GLU A 99 -13.42 -3.28 19.86
N ILE A 100 -14.62 -2.89 20.29
CA ILE A 100 -14.98 -1.47 20.46
C ILE A 100 -14.20 -0.83 21.62
N ASN A 101 -14.08 -1.52 22.76
CA ASN A 101 -13.33 -1.03 23.91
C ASN A 101 -11.84 -0.87 23.57
N PHE A 102 -11.27 -1.77 22.75
CA PHE A 102 -9.91 -1.61 22.26
C PHE A 102 -9.76 -0.33 21.42
N MET A 103 -10.68 -0.08 20.48
CA MET A 103 -10.65 1.13 19.66
C MET A 103 -10.82 2.40 20.50
N ASP A 104 -11.68 2.38 21.52
CA ASP A 104 -11.81 3.49 22.48
C ASP A 104 -10.50 3.80 23.21
N ALA A 105 -9.79 2.76 23.69
CA ALA A 105 -8.50 2.94 24.34
C ALA A 105 -7.43 3.45 23.36
N LEU A 106 -7.33 2.84 22.17
CA LEU A 106 -6.37 3.25 21.13
C LEU A 106 -6.56 4.71 20.73
N LEU A 107 -7.80 5.12 20.44
CA LEU A 107 -8.11 6.46 19.92
C LEU A 107 -8.24 7.53 20.99
N THR A 108 -8.08 7.16 22.26
CA THR A 108 -7.84 8.12 23.36
C THR A 108 -6.37 8.57 23.40
N GLU A 109 -5.44 7.70 22.98
CA GLU A 109 -4.00 7.97 23.02
C GLU A 109 -3.43 8.42 21.66
N TYR A 110 -4.02 7.94 20.57
CA TYR A 110 -3.63 8.26 19.20
C TYR A 110 -4.74 9.00 18.47
N VAL A 111 -4.36 9.94 17.61
CA VAL A 111 -5.31 10.80 16.90
C VAL A 111 -5.79 10.09 15.64
N ASP A 112 -7.10 9.80 15.54
CA ASP A 112 -7.74 9.44 14.28
C ASP A 112 -7.76 10.66 13.36
N LEU A 113 -6.86 10.68 12.37
CA LEU A 113 -6.67 11.85 11.51
C LEU A 113 -7.91 12.13 10.66
N PHE A 114 -8.61 11.11 10.17
CA PHE A 114 -9.84 11.33 9.43
C PHE A 114 -10.88 12.04 10.31
N ARG A 115 -11.08 11.57 11.55
CA ARG A 115 -12.03 12.20 12.47
C ARG A 115 -11.55 13.53 13.04
N TYR A 116 -10.24 13.79 13.05
CA TYR A 116 -9.69 15.11 13.37
C TYR A 116 -10.11 16.17 12.33
N PHE A 117 -9.98 15.87 11.04
CA PHE A 117 -10.38 16.78 9.96
C PHE A 117 -11.89 16.77 9.65
N HIS A 118 -12.55 15.62 9.86
CA HIS A 118 -13.96 15.39 9.54
C HIS A 118 -14.75 14.85 10.75
N PRO A 119 -14.86 15.64 11.84
CA PRO A 119 -15.41 15.16 13.11
C PRO A 119 -16.88 14.76 13.02
N ASN A 120 -17.66 15.44 12.17
CA ASN A 120 -19.11 15.25 12.06
C ASN A 120 -19.54 14.62 10.73
N GLU A 121 -18.60 14.21 9.87
CA GLU A 121 -18.97 13.65 8.58
C GLU A 121 -19.60 12.26 8.73
N GLU A 122 -20.79 12.09 8.19
CA GLU A 122 -21.50 10.81 8.13
C GLU A 122 -21.32 10.17 6.74
N ASP A 123 -21.68 8.89 6.62
CA ASP A 123 -21.65 8.15 5.35
C ASP A 123 -20.26 8.10 4.66
N ALA A 124 -19.19 8.34 5.43
CA ALA A 124 -17.80 8.27 4.98
C ALA A 124 -17.19 6.90 5.28
N PHE A 125 -17.39 5.96 4.35
CA PHE A 125 -16.95 4.57 4.48
C PHE A 125 -15.68 4.30 3.67
N SER A 126 -14.94 3.27 4.08
CA SER A 126 -13.71 2.83 3.43
C SER A 126 -13.80 1.42 2.86
N VAL A 127 -14.84 0.63 3.17
CA VAL A 127 -15.06 -0.71 2.60
C VAL A 127 -16.54 -0.97 2.29
N TRP A 128 -16.81 -1.72 1.23
CA TRP A 128 -18.15 -2.13 0.81
C TRP A 128 -18.16 -3.57 0.30
N ASP A 129 -19.20 -4.35 0.65
CA ASP A 129 -19.39 -5.72 0.18
C ASP A 129 -19.58 -5.75 -1.36
N GLN A 130 -18.65 -6.39 -2.06
CA GLN A 130 -18.69 -6.54 -3.52
C GLN A 130 -19.83 -7.46 -4.00
N LYS A 131 -20.15 -8.51 -3.24
CA LYS A 131 -21.19 -9.50 -3.64
C LYS A 131 -22.57 -8.86 -3.66
N LYS A 132 -22.79 -7.86 -2.81
CA LYS A 132 -24.03 -7.09 -2.71
C LYS A 132 -24.02 -5.80 -3.53
N GLU A 133 -22.95 -5.53 -4.27
CA GLU A 133 -22.72 -4.24 -4.95
C GLU A 133 -22.93 -3.02 -4.03
N ALA A 134 -22.58 -3.18 -2.74
CA ALA A 134 -22.98 -2.28 -1.67
C ALA A 134 -22.45 -0.84 -1.83
N ARG A 135 -21.35 -0.68 -2.58
CA ARG A 135 -20.77 0.64 -2.91
C ARG A 135 -21.74 1.52 -3.70
N ILE A 136 -22.62 0.96 -4.54
CA ILE A 136 -23.59 1.74 -5.34
C ILE A 136 -24.59 2.46 -4.42
N HIS A 137 -24.93 1.83 -3.31
CA HIS A 137 -25.90 2.35 -2.33
C HIS A 137 -25.22 2.98 -1.11
N ASN A 138 -23.89 3.07 -1.12
CA ASN A 138 -23.05 3.49 -0.01
C ASN A 138 -23.32 2.72 1.30
N GLU A 139 -23.54 1.41 1.22
CA GLU A 139 -23.74 0.56 2.40
C GLU A 139 -22.39 -0.02 2.83
N GLY A 140 -21.68 0.69 3.71
CA GLY A 140 -20.29 0.37 4.03
C GLY A 140 -19.90 0.54 5.50
N LEU A 141 -18.62 0.35 5.74
CA LEU A 141 -17.95 0.54 7.03
C LEU A 141 -16.70 1.41 6.83
N ARG A 142 -16.28 2.16 7.85
CA ARG A 142 -14.96 2.79 7.90
C ARG A 142 -14.04 1.98 8.82
N ILE A 143 -13.14 1.21 8.21
CA ILE A 143 -12.19 0.32 8.91
C ILE A 143 -10.73 0.60 8.57
N ASP A 144 -10.49 1.48 7.60
CA ASP A 144 -9.18 1.96 7.22
C ASP A 144 -8.88 3.28 7.93
N TYR A 145 -7.72 3.36 8.57
CA TYR A 145 -7.33 4.48 9.42
C TYR A 145 -5.98 5.07 8.99
N ALA A 146 -5.84 6.37 9.23
CA ALA A 146 -4.56 7.03 9.38
C ALA A 146 -4.53 7.62 10.80
N LEU A 147 -3.59 7.15 11.62
CA LEU A 147 -3.41 7.59 13.00
C LEU A 147 -2.04 8.25 13.16
N CYS A 148 -1.92 9.18 14.10
CA CYS A 148 -0.62 9.68 14.55
C CYS A 148 -0.58 9.87 16.07
N ASP A 149 0.62 9.99 16.62
CA ASP A 149 0.77 10.50 17.99
C ASP A 149 0.46 12.01 18.05
N GLN A 150 0.19 12.50 19.26
CA GLN A 150 -0.19 13.89 19.47
C GLN A 150 0.91 14.90 19.08
N GLY A 151 2.19 14.53 19.19
CA GLY A 151 3.32 15.38 18.84
C GLY A 151 3.47 15.57 17.33
N PHE A 152 3.10 14.56 16.55
CA PHE A 152 3.16 14.62 15.09
C PHE A 152 1.97 15.32 14.42
N LEU A 153 0.87 15.53 15.14
CA LEU A 153 -0.35 16.11 14.58
C LEU A 153 -0.13 17.45 13.86
N SER A 154 0.77 18.29 14.37
CA SER A 154 1.12 19.59 13.76
C SER A 154 1.77 19.49 12.38
N GLN A 155 2.19 18.29 11.96
CA GLN A 155 2.79 18.00 10.67
C GLN A 155 1.78 17.48 9.65
N VAL A 156 0.51 17.30 10.03
CA VAL A 156 -0.54 16.79 9.14
C VAL A 156 -1.35 17.95 8.58
N ALA A 157 -1.40 18.06 7.25
CA ALA A 157 -2.12 19.11 6.54
C ALA A 157 -3.58 18.75 6.27
N SER A 158 -3.86 17.49 5.88
CA SER A 158 -5.21 16.99 5.65
C SER A 158 -5.26 15.47 5.68
N THR A 159 -6.44 14.90 5.91
CA THR A 159 -6.73 13.48 5.72
C THR A 159 -8.14 13.30 5.14
N ASP A 160 -8.25 12.55 4.04
CA ASP A 160 -9.50 12.34 3.30
C ASP A 160 -9.65 10.89 2.84
N ILE A 161 -10.89 10.46 2.59
CA ILE A 161 -11.19 9.15 1.97
C ILE A 161 -11.51 9.38 0.49
N ILE A 162 -10.85 8.63 -0.41
CA ILE A 162 -11.14 8.71 -1.85
C ILE A 162 -12.50 8.08 -2.14
N LYS A 163 -13.52 8.92 -2.32
CA LYS A 163 -14.91 8.48 -2.59
C LYS A 163 -15.12 7.93 -4.00
N MET A 164 -14.35 8.40 -4.98
CA MET A 164 -14.44 7.98 -6.38
C MET A 164 -13.30 7.02 -6.74
N VAL A 165 -13.52 5.73 -6.50
CA VAL A 165 -12.60 4.67 -6.94
C VAL A 165 -13.21 3.97 -8.17
N PRO A 166 -12.45 3.74 -9.26
CA PRO A 166 -12.94 2.94 -10.38
C PRO A 166 -13.44 1.57 -9.91
N LYS A 167 -14.53 1.06 -10.50
CA LYS A 167 -15.20 -0.22 -10.11
C LYS A 167 -14.26 -1.45 -10.06
N VAL A 168 -13.07 -1.40 -10.65
CA VAL A 168 -12.19 -2.56 -10.90
C VAL A 168 -10.98 -2.63 -9.96
N TRP A 169 -10.93 -1.82 -8.89
CA TRP A 169 -9.76 -1.79 -8.00
C TRP A 169 -9.91 -2.77 -6.83
N SER A 170 -10.40 -2.27 -5.71
CA SER A 170 -10.64 -3.00 -4.48
C SER A 170 -12.02 -2.63 -3.94
N ASP A 171 -12.57 -3.51 -3.12
CA ASP A 171 -13.67 -3.28 -2.18
C ASP A 171 -13.39 -2.18 -1.16
N HIS A 172 -12.13 -1.83 -0.93
CA HIS A 172 -11.74 -0.68 -0.11
C HIS A 172 -11.55 0.61 -0.92
N ALA A 173 -11.64 1.75 -0.23
CA ALA A 173 -11.22 3.08 -0.67
C ALA A 173 -9.95 3.50 0.07
N ALA A 174 -9.10 4.27 -0.61
CA ALA A 174 -7.87 4.77 0.00
C ALA A 174 -8.16 5.91 0.99
N VAL A 175 -7.52 5.85 2.15
CA VAL A 175 -7.35 6.99 3.05
C VAL A 175 -6.06 7.72 2.66
N VAL A 176 -6.16 9.01 2.37
CA VAL A 176 -5.05 9.84 1.91
C VAL A 176 -4.75 10.88 2.96
N THR A 177 -3.54 10.85 3.49
CA THR A 177 -3.03 11.85 4.42
C THR A 177 -1.95 12.68 3.75
N THR A 178 -2.11 14.01 3.78
CA THR A 178 -1.11 14.97 3.30
C THR A 178 -0.32 15.48 4.50
N LEU A 179 1.00 15.36 4.44
CA LEU A 179 1.90 15.94 5.43
C LEU A 179 2.37 17.33 4.98
N ILE A 180 2.58 18.23 5.93
CA ILE A 180 3.32 19.48 5.71
C ILE A 180 4.74 19.10 5.30
N GLU A 181 5.35 19.89 4.41
CA GLU A 181 6.68 19.65 3.83
C GLU A 181 7.66 19.09 4.86
N GLN A 182 8.04 17.82 4.67
CA GLN A 182 8.98 17.13 5.54
C GLN A 182 10.41 17.41 5.06
N PRO A 183 11.39 17.51 5.97
CA PRO A 183 12.78 17.70 5.58
C PRO A 183 13.23 16.57 4.65
N VAL A 184 13.90 16.95 3.56
CA VAL A 184 14.44 15.97 2.61
C VAL A 184 15.45 15.11 3.34
N LEU A 185 15.19 13.80 3.39
CA LEU A 185 16.14 12.85 3.95
C LEU A 185 17.40 12.84 3.07
N PRO A 186 18.60 12.83 3.68
CA PRO A 186 19.82 12.64 2.93
C PRO A 186 19.77 11.28 2.20
N PRO A 187 20.42 11.15 1.03
CA PRO A 187 20.48 9.87 0.33
C PRO A 187 20.98 8.78 1.27
N HIS A 188 20.17 7.76 1.48
CA HIS A 188 20.50 6.61 2.30
C HIS A 188 20.49 5.34 1.43
N PRO A 189 21.30 4.32 1.77
CA PRO A 189 21.24 3.05 1.07
C PRO A 189 19.84 2.45 1.18
N LYS A 190 19.46 1.66 0.18
CA LYS A 190 18.20 0.91 0.23
C LYS A 190 18.20 -0.01 1.45
N PRO A 191 17.11 -0.06 2.24
CA PRO A 191 17.02 -0.98 3.37
C PRO A 191 17.28 -2.42 2.93
N ALA A 192 17.90 -3.23 3.80
CA ALA A 192 18.19 -4.63 3.51
C ALA A 192 16.94 -5.42 3.07
N ILE A 193 15.79 -5.11 3.69
CA ILE A 193 14.48 -5.70 3.41
C ILE A 193 13.79 -5.16 2.14
N SER A 194 14.42 -4.23 1.42
CA SER A 194 13.87 -3.69 0.17
C SER A 194 13.66 -4.79 -0.85
N SER A 195 12.54 -4.75 -1.57
CA SER A 195 12.22 -5.74 -2.60
C SER A 195 13.27 -5.83 -3.69
N SER A 196 13.97 -4.73 -4.00
CA SER A 196 15.07 -4.75 -4.98
C SER A 196 16.29 -5.57 -4.54
N ASN A 197 16.37 -5.95 -3.27
CA ASN A 197 17.44 -6.78 -2.70
C ASN A 197 17.05 -8.26 -2.60
N MET A 198 15.81 -8.63 -2.94
CA MET A 198 15.39 -10.04 -2.89
C MET A 198 16.03 -10.81 -4.05
N ARG A 199 16.77 -11.89 -3.72
CA ARG A 199 17.49 -12.72 -4.70
C ARG A 199 16.63 -13.17 -5.87
N LYS A 200 15.36 -13.52 -5.64
CA LYS A 200 14.42 -13.91 -6.70
C LYS A 200 14.32 -12.85 -7.81
N PHE A 201 14.32 -11.56 -7.47
CA PHE A 201 14.26 -10.48 -8.47
C PHE A 201 15.62 -10.13 -9.10
N ILE A 202 16.73 -10.61 -8.53
CA ILE A 202 18.10 -10.37 -9.00
C ILE A 202 18.57 -11.54 -9.89
N GLU A 203 18.35 -12.77 -9.42
CA GLU A 203 18.82 -14.03 -10.02
C GLU A 203 17.84 -14.54 -11.09
N GLU A 204 16.52 -14.33 -10.97
CA GLU A 204 15.54 -14.67 -12.02
C GLU A 204 15.39 -13.55 -13.08
N THR A 205 16.44 -12.77 -13.32
CA THR A 205 16.50 -11.81 -14.44
C THR A 205 16.67 -12.53 -15.78
N LYS A 206 15.74 -13.42 -16.13
CA LYS A 206 15.42 -13.73 -17.54
C LYS A 206 14.67 -12.56 -18.19
N GLN A 207 14.97 -11.32 -17.82
CA GLN A 207 14.47 -10.16 -18.54
C GLN A 207 15.23 -10.09 -19.86
N LYS A 208 14.68 -10.77 -20.85
CA LYS A 208 15.08 -10.65 -22.24
C LYS A 208 14.85 -9.21 -22.67
N ARG A 209 15.88 -8.54 -23.19
CA ARG A 209 15.67 -7.27 -23.91
C ARG A 209 14.66 -7.53 -25.03
N LEU A 210 13.74 -6.59 -25.29
CA LEU A 210 12.77 -6.73 -26.37
C LEU A 210 13.45 -7.09 -27.71
N THR A 211 14.66 -6.57 -27.93
CA THR A 211 15.50 -6.89 -29.10
C THR A 211 15.91 -8.35 -29.21
N SER A 212 16.02 -9.10 -28.10
CA SER A 212 16.37 -10.52 -28.11
C SER A 212 15.17 -11.43 -28.44
N LEU A 213 13.96 -10.88 -28.57
CA LEU A 213 12.80 -11.58 -29.12
C LEU A 213 12.77 -11.57 -30.66
N PHE A 214 13.53 -10.67 -31.29
CA PHE A 214 13.52 -10.48 -32.75
C PHE A 214 14.83 -10.90 -33.44
N SER A 215 15.83 -11.36 -32.69
CA SER A 215 17.14 -11.73 -33.24
C SER A 215 17.31 -13.22 -33.57
N GLN A 216 16.24 -14.02 -33.58
CA GLN A 216 16.32 -15.37 -34.15
C GLN A 216 16.23 -15.28 -35.68
N SER A 217 17.38 -15.14 -36.33
CA SER A 217 17.51 -15.50 -37.74
C SER A 217 17.32 -17.02 -37.88
N PRO A 218 16.52 -17.53 -38.84
CA PRO A 218 16.27 -18.96 -38.96
C PRO A 218 17.56 -19.73 -39.25
N LEU A 219 17.67 -20.90 -38.61
CA LEU A 219 18.72 -21.91 -38.79
C LEU A 219 19.03 -22.14 -40.28
N LYS A 220 20.26 -21.87 -40.71
CA LYS A 220 20.81 -22.49 -41.92
C LYS A 220 21.17 -23.93 -41.59
N SER A 221 20.27 -24.86 -41.87
CA SER A 221 20.58 -26.28 -42.01
C SER A 221 21.08 -26.57 -43.43
N ALA A 222 22.30 -27.10 -43.56
CA ALA A 222 22.90 -27.87 -44.68
C ALA A 222 24.42 -27.59 -44.70
N LYS A 223 25.36 -28.54 -44.74
CA LYS A 223 25.36 -29.94 -45.17
C LYS A 223 26.63 -30.61 -44.62
N HIS A 224 26.55 -31.91 -44.33
CA HIS A 224 27.71 -32.79 -44.20
C HIS A 224 28.03 -33.41 -45.58
N ARG A 225 29.33 -33.62 -45.83
CA ARG A 225 29.99 -34.58 -46.75
C ARG A 225 30.10 -34.28 -48.27
N GLU A 226 31.34 -34.00 -48.65
CA GLU A 226 32.19 -34.75 -49.58
C GLU A 226 31.56 -35.50 -50.77
N THR A 227 31.98 -35.03 -51.95
CA THR A 227 32.47 -35.74 -53.15
C THR A 227 31.55 -36.59 -54.05
N MET A 228 31.65 -36.22 -55.33
CA MET A 228 31.66 -37.03 -56.57
C MET A 228 30.37 -37.25 -57.37
N ASN A 229 30.52 -36.87 -58.63
CA ASN A 229 30.00 -37.43 -59.89
C ASN A 229 28.64 -37.00 -60.48
N GLU A 230 28.80 -36.26 -61.58
CA GLU A 230 28.31 -36.53 -62.94
C GLU A 230 26.80 -36.57 -63.26
N LYS A 231 26.49 -35.64 -64.18
CA LYS A 231 25.74 -35.79 -65.45
C LYS A 231 24.22 -35.62 -65.49
N ASP A 232 23.91 -34.63 -66.33
CA ASP A 232 22.90 -34.59 -67.39
C ASP A 232 21.40 -34.53 -67.06
N GLY A 233 20.78 -33.48 -67.62
CA GLY A 233 19.57 -33.67 -68.43
C GLY A 233 18.27 -33.04 -67.92
N GLN A 234 17.96 -31.86 -68.48
CA GLN A 234 16.64 -31.43 -69.01
C GLN A 234 15.38 -31.40 -68.11
N GLU A 235 14.95 -30.16 -67.80
CA GLU A 235 13.64 -29.50 -68.08
C GLU A 235 12.44 -30.30 -68.68
N PRO A 236 11.18 -29.74 -68.72
CA PRO A 236 10.57 -28.60 -67.99
C PRO A 236 9.04 -28.81 -67.65
N SER A 237 8.35 -27.70 -67.34
CA SER A 237 6.89 -27.41 -67.53
C SER A 237 5.97 -27.78 -66.34
N ASP A 238 4.86 -27.11 -66.02
CA ASP A 238 4.21 -25.88 -66.49
C ASP A 238 3.03 -25.52 -65.55
N THR A 239 2.48 -24.32 -65.70
CA THR A 239 1.12 -23.82 -65.31
C THR A 239 0.84 -23.53 -63.81
N ALA A 240 0.46 -22.32 -63.35
CA ALA A 240 -0.46 -21.23 -63.76
C ALA A 240 -1.81 -21.26 -63.02
N THR A 241 -2.16 -20.17 -62.31
CA THR A 241 -3.44 -19.39 -62.29
C THR A 241 -3.62 -18.61 -60.96
N LYS A 242 -3.56 -17.27 -61.01
CA LYS A 242 -4.66 -16.25 -60.98
C LYS A 242 -5.19 -15.91 -59.58
N GLU A 243 -4.88 -14.72 -59.05
CA GLU A 243 -5.58 -13.40 -59.17
C GLU A 243 -6.72 -13.20 -58.16
N SER A 244 -6.59 -12.21 -57.27
CA SER A 244 -7.36 -10.95 -57.35
C SER A 244 -7.10 -10.03 -56.15
N GLU A 245 -7.09 -8.74 -56.47
CA GLU A 245 -6.64 -7.59 -55.70
C GLU A 245 -7.76 -6.96 -54.85
N GLY A 246 -7.35 -6.06 -53.96
CA GLY A 246 -8.25 -5.13 -53.25
C GLY A 246 -7.49 -4.18 -52.32
N GLU A 247 -6.68 -3.29 -52.90
CA GLU A 247 -6.09 -2.13 -52.21
C GLU A 247 -7.13 -1.04 -51.92
N PHE A 248 -7.00 -0.33 -50.79
CA PHE A 248 -7.13 1.13 -50.81
C PHE A 248 -6.27 1.76 -49.70
N MET A 249 -5.55 2.81 -50.08
CA MET A 249 -4.46 3.44 -49.35
C MET A 249 -4.77 4.94 -49.12
N THR A 250 -4.08 5.52 -48.11
CA THR A 250 -3.77 6.96 -47.91
C THR A 250 -4.85 7.86 -47.25
N SER A 251 -4.56 8.93 -46.49
CA SER A 251 -3.39 9.52 -45.81
C SER A 251 -3.82 10.87 -45.16
N LYS A 252 -3.13 11.29 -44.07
CA LYS A 252 -2.98 12.68 -43.51
C LYS A 252 -4.23 13.33 -42.87
N LYS A 253 -4.17 14.06 -41.74
CA LYS A 253 -3.42 15.31 -41.53
C LYS A 253 -3.36 15.69 -40.03
N ARG A 254 -2.30 16.43 -39.68
CA ARG A 254 -1.93 17.03 -38.40
C ARG A 254 -2.65 18.38 -38.20
N GLN A 255 -3.12 18.71 -37.00
CA GLN A 255 -3.43 20.09 -36.61
C GLN A 255 -3.28 20.32 -35.09
N GLN A 256 -2.54 21.38 -34.75
CA GLN A 256 -2.41 22.03 -33.43
C GLN A 256 -3.68 22.82 -33.08
N VAL A 257 -4.05 22.84 -31.80
CA VAL A 257 -4.81 23.90 -31.08
C VAL A 257 -4.35 23.81 -29.62
N ASP A 258 -3.48 24.69 -29.12
CA ASP A 258 -3.66 26.06 -28.59
C ASP A 258 -4.07 26.11 -27.10
N GLU A 259 -3.36 26.97 -26.38
CA GLU A 259 -3.36 27.18 -24.93
C GLU A 259 -4.58 28.01 -24.49
N SER A 260 -5.19 27.68 -23.35
CA SER A 260 -5.77 28.71 -22.46
C SER A 260 -6.18 28.15 -21.09
N GLU A 261 -5.57 28.78 -20.09
CA GLU A 261 -6.13 29.22 -18.81
C GLU A 261 -6.46 28.20 -17.70
N ASN A 262 -5.51 28.19 -16.75
CA ASN A 262 -5.58 27.72 -15.37
C ASN A 262 -6.13 28.85 -14.47
N PRO A 263 -7.25 28.69 -13.74
CA PRO A 263 -7.72 29.70 -12.80
C PRO A 263 -7.58 29.18 -11.38
N PHE A 264 -6.51 29.54 -10.64
CA PHE A 264 -6.52 29.68 -9.17
C PHE A 264 -5.14 30.19 -8.70
N GLN A 265 -4.99 31.53 -8.64
CA GLN A 265 -3.97 32.21 -7.86
C GLN A 265 -4.67 33.07 -6.81
N ALA A 266 -4.30 32.87 -5.54
CA ALA A 266 -4.63 33.76 -4.42
C ALA A 266 -3.32 34.15 -3.69
N PRO A 267 -3.27 35.32 -3.03
CA PRO A 267 -2.07 36.14 -2.95
C PRO A 267 -1.13 35.78 -1.79
N VAL A 268 0.17 35.89 -2.06
CA VAL A 268 1.28 35.74 -1.09
C VAL A 268 1.50 37.05 -0.33
N SER A 269 1.28 37.06 0.98
CA SER A 269 1.72 38.12 1.89
C SER A 269 3.10 37.80 2.48
N LYS A 270 4.05 38.73 2.29
CA LYS A 270 5.44 38.66 2.79
C LYS A 270 5.49 38.84 4.32
N ALA A 271 6.14 37.92 5.03
CA ALA A 271 6.60 38.10 6.40
C ALA A 271 8.12 37.91 6.51
N LYS A 272 8.75 38.78 7.30
CA LYS A 272 10.19 39.03 7.40
C LYS A 272 10.94 37.89 8.12
N LYS A 273 12.11 37.53 7.57
CA LYS A 273 13.11 36.66 8.20
C LYS A 273 13.77 37.37 9.39
N HIS A 274 13.77 36.72 10.56
CA HIS A 274 14.75 36.95 11.62
C HIS A 274 15.56 35.67 11.81
N THR A 275 16.88 35.82 11.70
CA THR A 275 17.89 34.78 11.88
C THR A 275 18.35 34.74 13.33
N SER A 276 18.35 33.56 13.95
CA SER A 276 19.19 33.27 15.12
C SER A 276 19.68 31.83 15.04
N SER A 277 21.00 31.69 14.95
CA SER A 277 21.73 30.42 14.94
C SER A 277 21.77 29.79 16.33
N SER A 278 21.40 28.52 16.45
CA SER A 278 21.84 27.68 17.57
C SER A 278 22.20 26.29 17.06
N THR A 279 23.47 25.96 17.21
CA THR A 279 24.09 24.65 16.95
C THR A 279 23.49 23.63 17.92
N ILE A 280 22.81 22.60 17.41
CA ILE A 280 22.37 21.44 18.22
C ILE A 280 23.14 20.22 17.73
N ALA A 281 23.88 19.61 18.66
CA ALA A 281 24.61 18.37 18.46
C ALA A 281 23.65 17.22 18.13
N GLY A 282 23.97 16.43 17.09
CA GLY A 282 23.15 15.29 16.66
C GLY A 282 23.13 14.17 17.70
N PRO A 283 22.00 13.44 17.87
CA PRO A 283 21.97 12.30 18.78
C PRO A 283 22.69 11.09 18.17
N ALA A 284 23.40 10.37 19.03
CA ALA A 284 24.16 9.18 18.73
C ALA A 284 23.26 8.06 18.15
N LEU A 285 23.76 7.39 17.12
CA LEU A 285 23.18 6.18 16.53
C LEU A 285 22.98 5.08 17.60
N VAL A 286 21.76 4.96 18.10
CA VAL A 286 21.32 3.77 18.83
C VAL A 286 21.17 2.65 17.80
N LYS A 287 21.98 1.60 17.93
CA LYS A 287 21.82 0.36 17.15
C LYS A 287 20.52 -0.30 17.58
N ASP A 288 19.43 0.00 16.87
CA ASP A 288 18.16 -0.66 17.10
C ASP A 288 18.26 -2.11 16.58
N ARG A 289 18.31 -3.07 17.51
CA ARG A 289 18.03 -4.46 17.17
C ARG A 289 16.53 -4.52 16.94
N GLN A 290 16.07 -4.78 15.71
CA GLN A 290 14.68 -5.13 15.43
C GLN A 290 14.23 -6.17 16.45
N ARG A 291 13.38 -5.75 17.40
CA ARG A 291 12.74 -6.67 18.31
C ARG A 291 11.45 -7.15 17.65
N SER A 292 11.17 -8.46 17.72
CA SER A 292 9.90 -9.00 17.26
C SER A 292 8.75 -8.40 18.06
N LEU A 293 7.54 -8.29 17.49
CA LEU A 293 6.34 -7.86 18.23
C LEU A 293 6.15 -8.63 19.54
N LEU A 294 6.63 -9.87 19.60
CA LEU A 294 6.72 -10.70 20.79
C LEU A 294 7.43 -10.06 22.00
N SER A 295 8.50 -9.28 21.78
CA SER A 295 9.19 -8.61 22.89
C SER A 295 8.32 -7.53 23.55
N TYR A 296 7.38 -6.99 22.76
CA TYR A 296 6.39 -6.01 23.17
C TYR A 296 5.16 -6.68 23.76
N LEU A 297 5.26 -7.89 24.31
CA LEU A 297 4.22 -8.44 25.19
C LEU A 297 4.83 -8.93 26.51
N GLN A 298 6.15 -9.11 26.55
CA GLN A 298 6.93 -9.59 27.69
C GLN A 298 7.16 -8.54 28.79
N LYS A 299 6.87 -7.26 28.53
CA LYS A 299 7.10 -6.13 29.46
C LYS A 299 5.84 -5.62 30.19
N GLY A 300 4.67 -6.21 29.91
CA GLY A 300 3.41 -5.91 30.58
C GLY A 300 3.23 -6.68 31.89
#